data_AF-A0A1J5WHB1-F1
#
_entry.id   AF-A0A1J5WHB1-F1
#
_cell.length_a   1.000
_cell.length_b   1.000
_cell.length_c   1.000
_cell.angle_alpha   90.00
_cell.angle_beta   90.00
_cell.angle_gamma   90.00
#
_symmetry.space_group_name_H-M   'P 1'
#
loop_
_entity.id
_entity.type
_entity.pdbx_description
1 polymer ?
#
loop_
_entity_poly.entity_id
_entity_poly.type
_entity_poly.pdbx_seq_one_letter_code
_entity_poly.pdbx_strand_id
1 'polypeptide(L)'
;KRIQLREKGYAFLERKNIPGMADCGDTEGVTCIVCQGEPSPEDIVSPLCRDVHYVLCRECAKEDETVMECPFCKENESDNNAFQQELIDVVFSRMPHQTLPSLEIRPDMEVETLKRLPRGNKVTVSNVCLSDVMFFRLLSKTVMEIENRISLVGHSNSLDCCLGELDASANGQTKIFISGCSEEETEQIYSNIRTIPKKSIQVNAKEIHAEGNGVYILLKTWALFDGCSPHFFLESSEREPIWEGLPRLESHEENETEELGLSADGTGEVEKAERNKIPLWKVKELKLTGYGLEILPKLRFHNENVMEVLSLSAGEAEHITEVLKEDRESILMGKVRKVGIVGYAIEILPRLRIHEENEMEVFILWADEAEHIAEILKTENNSIWVGKVRQMVIVGYAIKILPKLSFHEENEMEVFFFVL
;
A
#
# COMPACT_ATOMS: atom_id res chain seq x y z
N LYS A 1 6.29 0.99 34.53
CA LYS A 1 7.06 1.94 33.70
C LYS A 1 6.15 2.42 32.58
N ARG A 2 5.72 3.68 32.61
CA ARG A 2 4.81 4.24 31.58
C ARG A 2 5.70 4.79 30.46
N ILE A 3 5.69 4.14 29.32
CA ILE A 3 6.35 4.63 28.11
C ILE A 3 5.24 4.77 27.08
N GLN A 4 5.07 5.98 26.54
CA GLN A 4 4.20 6.23 25.39
C GLN A 4 5.11 6.51 24.21
N LEU A 5 5.10 5.62 23.23
CA LEU A 5 6.21 5.52 22.29
C LEU A 5 6.16 6.51 21.11
N ARG A 6 5.04 7.21 20.85
CA ARG A 6 4.95 8.24 19.80
C ARG A 6 3.72 9.14 19.89
N GLU A 7 3.83 10.37 20.36
CA GLU A 7 2.81 11.40 20.07
C GLU A 7 3.44 12.36 19.04
N LYS A 8 2.83 12.54 17.86
CA LYS A 8 3.28 13.49 16.82
C LYS A 8 4.74 13.31 16.33
N GLY A 9 5.25 12.07 16.32
CA GLY A 9 6.61 11.74 15.85
C GLY A 9 7.68 11.75 16.94
N TYR A 10 7.35 12.14 18.17
CA TYR A 10 8.26 12.23 19.30
C TYR A 10 8.19 11.00 20.22
N ALA A 11 9.34 10.46 20.61
CA ALA A 11 9.43 9.41 21.63
C ALA A 11 9.46 10.04 23.02
N PHE A 12 8.46 9.74 23.86
CA PHE A 12 8.34 10.30 25.21
C PHE A 12 8.85 9.34 26.29
N LEU A 13 9.73 9.86 27.14
CA LEU A 13 10.47 9.10 28.16
C LEU A 13 10.54 9.87 29.47
N GLU A 14 10.56 9.17 30.60
CA GLU A 14 10.95 9.82 31.87
C GLU A 14 12.37 10.38 31.69
N ARG A 15 12.58 11.66 32.04
CA ARG A 15 13.84 12.40 31.79
C ARG A 15 15.09 11.61 32.18
N LYS A 16 15.06 10.92 33.33
CA LYS A 16 16.18 10.08 33.82
C LYS A 16 16.58 8.91 32.91
N ASN A 17 15.74 8.52 31.96
CA ASN A 17 16.02 7.42 31.03
C ASN A 17 16.64 7.89 29.71
N ILE A 18 16.73 9.21 29.46
CA ILE A 18 17.28 9.78 28.23
C ILE A 18 18.81 9.58 28.21
N PRO A 19 19.38 8.99 27.13
CA PRO A 19 20.82 8.82 26.98
C PRO A 19 21.56 10.16 27.04
N GLY A 20 22.71 10.21 27.74
CA GLY A 20 23.53 11.42 27.86
C GLY A 20 23.11 12.40 28.98
N MET A 21 21.95 12.21 29.62
CA MET A 21 21.51 13.05 30.75
C MET A 21 21.89 12.51 32.14
N ALA A 22 22.38 11.28 32.24
CA ALA A 22 22.62 10.62 33.53
C ALA A 22 23.98 10.96 34.19
N ASP A 23 24.97 11.44 33.42
CA ASP A 23 26.37 11.56 33.87
C ASP A 23 26.94 13.00 33.83
N CYS A 24 26.16 14.02 33.47
CA CYS A 24 26.63 15.40 33.44
C CYS A 24 26.12 16.17 34.66
N GLY A 25 26.96 16.26 35.68
CA GLY A 25 26.70 17.04 36.90
C GLY A 25 26.65 18.56 36.69
N ASP A 26 26.87 19.09 35.48
CA ASP A 26 27.07 20.53 35.24
C ASP A 26 26.68 20.96 33.79
N THR A 27 25.44 20.75 33.35
CA THR A 27 24.92 21.44 32.14
C THR A 27 23.63 22.17 32.45
N GLU A 28 23.53 23.39 31.90
CA GLU A 28 22.36 24.28 31.93
C GLU A 28 21.05 23.49 31.88
N GLY A 29 20.11 23.86 32.75
CA GLY A 29 18.83 23.17 32.89
C GLY A 29 18.16 23.01 31.53
N VAL A 30 18.15 21.78 31.01
CA VAL A 30 17.42 21.49 29.78
C VAL A 30 15.95 21.77 30.04
N THR A 31 15.38 22.65 29.22
CA THR A 31 14.00 23.14 29.37
C THR A 31 13.09 22.65 28.25
N CYS A 32 11.80 22.70 28.52
CA CYS A 32 10.78 22.55 27.49
C CYS A 32 10.85 23.71 26.50
N ILE A 33 10.91 23.45 25.19
CA ILE A 33 10.96 24.51 24.17
C ILE A 33 9.72 25.43 24.20
N VAL A 34 8.58 24.91 24.68
CA VAL A 34 7.29 25.63 24.69
C VAL A 34 7.09 26.39 25.99
N CYS A 35 7.03 25.68 27.13
CA CYS A 35 6.72 26.30 28.42
C CYS A 35 7.96 26.84 29.15
N GLN A 36 9.17 26.58 28.64
CA GLN A 36 10.45 26.93 29.26
C GLN A 36 10.64 26.37 30.67
N GLY A 37 9.80 25.42 31.10
CA GLY A 37 9.93 24.74 32.38
C GLY A 37 11.06 23.71 32.35
N GLU A 38 11.76 23.58 33.47
CA GLU A 38 12.75 22.53 33.69
C GLU A 38 12.04 21.25 34.19
N PRO A 39 12.04 20.16 33.41
CA PRO A 39 11.36 18.93 33.80
C PRO A 39 12.10 18.20 34.93
N SER A 40 11.37 17.66 35.90
CA SER A 40 11.91 16.76 36.92
C SER A 40 12.46 15.45 36.30
N PRO A 41 13.31 14.69 37.01
CA PRO A 41 13.82 13.39 36.54
C PRO A 41 12.71 12.37 36.22
N GLU A 42 11.56 12.49 36.88
CA GLU A 42 10.37 11.65 36.69
C GLU A 42 9.44 12.15 35.57
N ASP A 43 9.61 13.39 35.11
CA ASP A 43 8.73 13.98 34.10
C ASP A 43 8.91 13.31 32.74
N ILE A 44 7.80 13.13 32.03
CA ILE A 44 7.75 12.51 30.71
C ILE A 44 7.99 13.59 29.65
N VAL A 45 9.12 13.50 28.96
CA VAL A 45 9.57 14.47 27.96
C VAL A 45 10.14 13.78 26.74
N SER A 46 10.21 14.49 25.62
CA SER A 46 10.88 14.02 24.41
C SER A 46 12.04 14.95 24.04
N PRO A 47 13.28 14.46 23.88
CA PRO A 47 14.39 15.29 23.42
C PRO A 47 14.26 15.60 21.93
N LEU A 48 14.52 16.85 21.53
CA LEU A 48 14.35 17.28 20.13
C LEU A 48 15.56 16.94 19.23
N CYS A 49 16.72 16.68 19.83
CA CYS A 49 17.95 16.33 19.12
C CYS A 49 18.85 15.47 20.02
N ARG A 50 19.89 14.85 19.43
CA ARG A 50 20.80 13.94 20.14
C ARG A 50 21.57 14.61 21.28
N ASP A 51 21.96 15.87 21.10
CA ASP A 51 22.65 16.65 22.14
C ASP A 51 21.70 17.22 23.21
N VAL A 52 20.39 16.98 23.05
CA VAL A 52 19.33 17.36 23.99
C VAL A 52 19.36 18.85 24.37
N HIS A 53 19.53 19.74 23.39
CA HIS A 53 19.46 21.20 23.59
C HIS A 53 18.12 21.64 24.18
N TYR A 54 17.03 21.00 23.75
CA TYR A 54 15.69 21.21 24.27
C TYR A 54 14.94 19.88 24.36
N VAL A 55 13.97 19.86 25.26
CA VAL A 55 12.95 18.80 25.30
C VAL A 55 11.58 19.38 25.00
N LEU A 56 10.62 18.50 24.71
CA LEU A 56 9.21 18.81 24.63
C LEU A 56 8.50 18.08 25.77
N CYS A 57 7.82 18.81 26.65
CA CYS A 57 6.98 18.20 27.68
C CYS A 57 5.68 17.67 27.08
N ARG A 58 5.17 16.58 27.66
CA ARG A 58 3.95 15.92 27.18
C ARG A 58 2.72 16.84 27.15
N GLU A 59 2.57 17.71 28.14
CA GLU A 59 1.43 18.65 28.20
C GLU A 59 1.47 19.62 27.02
N CYS A 60 2.64 20.21 26.74
CA CYS A 60 2.84 21.11 25.61
C CYS A 60 2.70 20.41 24.26
N ALA A 61 3.08 19.13 24.17
CA ALA A 61 2.92 18.35 22.94
C ALA A 61 1.45 18.10 22.56
N LYS A 62 0.55 18.07 23.55
CA LYS A 62 -0.88 17.87 23.31
C LYS A 62 -1.58 19.13 22.81
N GLU A 63 -1.16 20.29 23.30
CA GLU A 63 -1.81 21.57 23.02
C GLU A 63 -1.43 22.17 21.66
N ASP A 64 -0.26 21.83 21.11
CA ASP A 64 0.26 22.47 19.89
C ASP A 64 0.28 21.49 18.69
N GLU A 65 -0.39 21.82 17.58
CA GLU A 65 -0.41 21.00 16.35
C GLU A 65 0.88 21.13 15.51
N THR A 66 1.75 22.07 15.84
CA THR A 66 2.98 22.34 15.08
C THR A 66 4.09 21.35 15.44
N VAL A 67 4.80 20.82 14.44
CA VAL A 67 6.01 20.01 14.66
C VAL A 67 7.11 20.94 15.17
N MET A 68 7.66 20.61 16.33
CA MET A 68 8.69 21.36 17.02
C MET A 68 10.09 20.83 16.69
N GLU A 69 10.91 21.68 16.09
CA GLU A 69 12.30 21.35 15.75
C GLU A 69 13.27 21.98 16.73
N CYS A 70 14.41 21.31 16.93
CA CYS A 70 15.52 21.91 17.65
C CYS A 70 16.06 23.12 16.86
N PRO A 71 16.03 24.35 17.40
CA PRO A 71 16.49 25.54 16.70
C PRO A 71 17.97 25.50 16.30
N PHE A 72 18.76 24.70 17.02
CA PHE A 72 20.20 24.56 16.83
C PHE A 72 20.59 23.48 15.81
N CYS A 73 19.66 22.59 15.43
CA CYS A 73 19.95 21.40 14.62
C CYS A 73 19.11 21.32 13.33
N LYS A 74 18.65 22.46 12.81
CA LYS A 74 17.68 22.54 11.69
C LYS A 74 18.14 21.89 10.37
N GLU A 75 19.43 21.66 10.16
CA GLU A 75 19.94 21.07 8.92
C GLU A 75 19.87 19.51 8.89
N ASN A 76 19.38 18.87 9.96
CA ASN A 76 19.50 17.42 10.19
C ASN A 76 18.14 16.71 10.42
N GLU A 77 17.08 17.03 9.67
CA GLU A 77 15.75 16.40 9.84
C GLU A 77 15.77 14.86 9.76
N SER A 78 16.54 14.28 8.83
CA SER A 78 16.70 12.83 8.72
C SER A 78 17.33 12.21 9.97
N ASP A 79 18.33 12.88 10.53
CA ASP A 79 19.08 12.38 11.70
C ASP A 79 18.25 12.52 12.98
N ASN A 80 17.42 13.56 13.09
CA ASN A 80 16.52 13.73 14.22
C ASN A 80 15.44 12.63 14.21
N ASN A 81 14.88 12.28 13.05
CA ASN A 81 13.93 11.16 12.93
C ASN A 81 14.59 9.81 13.25
N ALA A 82 15.83 9.59 12.78
CA ALA A 82 16.60 8.40 13.13
C ALA A 82 16.88 8.33 14.64
N PHE A 83 17.23 9.46 15.26
CA PHE A 83 17.45 9.57 16.69
C PHE A 83 16.19 9.26 17.51
N GLN A 84 15.00 9.72 17.09
CA GLN A 84 13.74 9.34 17.75
C GLN A 84 13.51 7.81 17.70
N GLN A 85 13.90 7.15 16.62
CA GLN A 85 13.84 5.68 16.55
C GLN A 85 14.87 4.99 17.43
N GLU A 86 16.10 5.52 17.51
CA GLU A 86 17.11 5.00 18.42
C GLU A 86 16.67 5.08 19.89
N LEU A 87 16.01 6.17 20.29
CA LEU A 87 15.47 6.30 21.65
C LEU A 87 14.46 5.20 21.95
N ILE A 88 13.60 4.88 20.99
CA ILE A 88 12.64 3.80 21.08
C ILE A 88 13.35 2.44 21.18
N ASP A 89 14.38 2.21 20.40
CA ASP A 89 15.17 0.97 20.44
C ASP A 89 15.92 0.80 21.77
N VAL A 90 16.49 1.87 22.32
CA VAL A 90 17.09 1.88 23.66
C VAL A 90 16.05 1.48 24.70
N VAL A 91 14.83 1.97 24.58
CA VAL A 91 13.74 1.64 25.50
C VAL A 91 13.35 0.17 25.38
N PHE A 92 13.22 -0.35 24.16
CA PHE A 92 12.97 -1.76 23.92
C PHE A 92 14.12 -2.66 24.41
N SER A 93 15.38 -2.22 24.32
CA SER A 93 16.55 -2.97 24.81
C SER A 93 16.58 -3.11 26.34
N ARG A 94 16.04 -2.12 27.07
CA ARG A 94 15.99 -2.09 28.53
C ARG A 94 14.76 -2.81 29.11
N MET A 95 13.87 -3.33 28.27
CA MET A 95 12.69 -4.05 28.72
C MET A 95 13.00 -5.53 29.00
N PRO A 96 12.49 -6.09 30.12
CA PRO A 96 12.69 -7.50 30.43
C PRO A 96 12.08 -8.39 29.34
N HIS A 97 12.89 -9.29 28.78
CA HIS A 97 12.47 -10.28 27.80
C HIS A 97 11.66 -11.39 28.50
N GLN A 98 10.37 -11.19 28.68
CA GLN A 98 9.46 -12.28 29.02
C GLN A 98 8.77 -12.76 27.73
N THR A 99 9.18 -13.93 27.26
CA THR A 99 8.57 -14.59 26.10
C THR A 99 7.22 -15.17 26.51
N LEU A 100 6.13 -14.59 26.00
CA LEU A 100 4.82 -15.25 26.07
C LEU A 100 4.70 -16.25 24.92
N PRO A 101 4.30 -17.50 25.16
CA PRO A 101 4.08 -18.47 24.08
C PRO A 101 2.86 -18.09 23.21
N SER A 102 1.87 -17.39 23.78
CA SER A 102 0.71 -16.87 23.07
C SER A 102 0.20 -15.55 23.67
N LEU A 103 -0.34 -14.65 22.84
CA LEU A 103 -1.04 -13.43 23.23
C LEU A 103 -2.48 -13.48 22.70
N GLU A 104 -3.44 -13.10 23.52
CA GLU A 104 -4.83 -12.94 23.11
C GLU A 104 -5.20 -11.45 23.18
N ILE A 105 -5.73 -10.91 22.10
CA ILE A 105 -6.19 -9.52 22.00
C ILE A 105 -7.72 -9.52 21.99
N ARG A 106 -8.33 -8.94 23.03
CA ARG A 106 -9.78 -8.81 23.20
C ARG A 106 -10.17 -7.35 23.37
N PRO A 107 -11.46 -7.01 23.16
CA PRO A 107 -12.00 -5.74 23.62
C PRO A 107 -11.70 -5.54 25.12
N ASP A 108 -11.40 -4.30 25.52
CA ASP A 108 -11.19 -3.88 26.91
C ASP A 108 -9.98 -4.49 27.66
N MET A 109 -8.99 -5.00 26.92
CA MET A 109 -7.73 -5.48 27.52
C MET A 109 -6.94 -4.31 28.15
N GLU A 110 -6.81 -4.29 29.47
CA GLU A 110 -5.95 -3.32 30.16
C GLU A 110 -4.47 -3.61 29.89
N VAL A 111 -3.74 -2.62 29.36
CA VAL A 111 -2.30 -2.72 29.09
C VAL A 111 -1.52 -2.24 30.32
N GLU A 112 -1.27 -3.14 31.27
CA GLU A 112 -0.44 -2.82 32.46
C GLU A 112 1.07 -2.84 32.18
N THR A 113 1.50 -3.59 31.15
CA THR A 113 2.92 -3.82 30.85
C THR A 113 3.20 -3.79 29.34
N LEU A 114 4.25 -3.07 28.94
CA LEU A 114 4.81 -3.16 27.60
C LEU A 114 5.62 -4.45 27.46
N LYS A 115 5.33 -5.24 26.42
CA LYS A 115 6.02 -6.49 26.11
C LYS A 115 6.40 -6.55 24.63
N ARG A 116 7.61 -7.03 24.34
CA ARG A 116 8.05 -7.31 22.98
C ARG A 116 7.45 -8.65 22.52
N LEU A 117 6.87 -8.68 21.34
CA LEU A 117 6.43 -9.92 20.69
C LEU A 117 7.57 -10.44 19.79
N PRO A 118 8.27 -11.51 20.17
CA PRO A 118 9.20 -12.19 19.28
C PRO A 118 8.49 -12.78 18.05
N ARG A 119 9.28 -13.01 17.00
CA ARG A 119 8.77 -13.59 15.76
C ARG A 119 8.23 -15.00 15.98
N GLY A 120 7.11 -15.32 15.35
CA GLY A 120 6.49 -16.66 15.41
C GLY A 120 5.63 -16.91 16.64
N ASN A 121 5.51 -15.95 17.56
CA ASN A 121 4.57 -16.05 18.67
C ASN A 121 3.13 -16.16 18.17
N LYS A 122 2.32 -16.99 18.82
CA LYS A 122 0.90 -17.10 18.48
C LYS A 122 0.14 -15.87 19.00
N VAL A 123 -0.61 -15.20 18.13
CA VAL A 123 -1.50 -14.09 18.49
C VAL A 123 -2.91 -14.42 18.04
N THR A 124 -3.83 -14.46 18.99
CA THR A 124 -5.25 -14.67 18.73
C THR A 124 -5.98 -13.33 18.82
N VAL A 125 -6.73 -12.98 17.77
CA VAL A 125 -7.56 -11.77 17.72
C VAL A 125 -9.02 -12.15 17.51
N SER A 126 -9.92 -11.46 18.22
CA SER A 126 -11.35 -11.79 18.18
C SER A 126 -12.20 -10.57 18.52
N ASN A 127 -13.10 -10.17 17.62
CA ASN A 127 -14.05 -9.06 17.81
C ASN A 127 -13.40 -7.72 18.15
N VAL A 128 -12.25 -7.42 17.55
CA VAL A 128 -11.49 -6.17 17.77
C VAL A 128 -11.35 -5.37 16.49
N CYS A 129 -11.20 -4.05 16.64
CA CYS A 129 -10.83 -3.15 15.57
C CYS A 129 -9.32 -2.88 15.59
N LEU A 130 -8.63 -3.25 14.52
CA LEU A 130 -7.18 -3.09 14.36
C LEU A 130 -6.88 -2.01 13.32
N SER A 131 -5.87 -1.17 13.60
CA SER A 131 -5.31 -0.33 12.55
C SER A 131 -4.59 -1.18 11.50
N ASP A 132 -4.53 -0.69 10.26
CA ASP A 132 -3.73 -1.27 9.19
C ASP A 132 -2.28 -1.55 9.61
N VAL A 133 -1.62 -0.58 10.23
CA VAL A 133 -0.25 -0.72 10.75
C VAL A 133 -0.13 -1.87 11.74
N MET A 134 -1.07 -2.00 12.67
CA MET A 134 -1.04 -3.07 13.67
C MET A 134 -1.36 -4.42 13.05
N PHE A 135 -2.38 -4.48 12.21
CA PHE A 135 -2.79 -5.69 11.51
C PHE A 135 -1.65 -6.27 10.68
N PHE A 136 -1.05 -5.48 9.78
CA PHE A 136 0.04 -5.98 8.93
C PHE A 136 1.30 -6.32 9.73
N ARG A 137 1.57 -5.62 10.84
CA ARG A 137 2.69 -5.94 11.73
C ARG A 137 2.48 -7.25 12.49
N LEU A 138 1.24 -7.53 12.94
CA LEU A 138 0.91 -8.83 13.52
C LEU A 138 1.00 -9.92 12.45
N LEU A 139 0.43 -9.67 11.28
CA LEU A 139 0.41 -10.60 10.16
C LEU A 139 1.83 -10.96 9.68
N SER A 140 2.79 -10.04 9.78
CA SER A 140 4.17 -10.29 9.33
C SER A 140 5.13 -10.83 10.38
N LYS A 141 4.83 -10.65 11.67
CA LYS A 141 5.76 -11.05 12.75
C LYS A 141 5.25 -12.19 13.62
N THR A 142 3.96 -12.51 13.56
CA THR A 142 3.35 -13.46 14.49
C THR A 142 2.66 -14.59 13.74
N VAL A 143 2.32 -15.68 14.45
CA VAL A 143 1.36 -16.67 13.95
C VAL A 143 -0.02 -16.17 14.35
N MET A 144 -0.74 -15.57 13.41
CA MET A 144 -1.98 -14.88 13.68
C MET A 144 -3.19 -15.79 13.47
N GLU A 145 -4.06 -15.87 14.48
CA GLU A 145 -5.34 -16.59 14.41
C GLU A 145 -6.50 -15.61 14.63
N ILE A 146 -7.49 -15.67 13.73
CA ILE A 146 -8.72 -14.90 13.85
C ILE A 146 -9.84 -15.88 14.23
N GLU A 147 -10.35 -15.75 15.46
CA GLU A 147 -11.41 -16.64 15.97
C GLU A 147 -12.80 -16.26 15.46
N ASN A 148 -13.12 -14.96 15.46
CA ASN A 148 -14.41 -14.43 15.02
C ASN A 148 -14.20 -13.46 13.84
N ARG A 149 -14.79 -12.27 13.89
CA ARG A 149 -14.53 -11.20 12.92
C ARG A 149 -13.66 -10.12 13.56
N ILE A 150 -12.88 -9.44 12.72
CA ILE A 150 -12.19 -8.21 13.10
C ILE A 150 -12.57 -7.10 12.14
N SER A 151 -12.37 -5.85 12.57
CA SER A 151 -12.45 -4.68 11.70
C SER A 151 -11.07 -4.12 11.43
N LEU A 152 -10.79 -3.77 10.19
CA LEU A 152 -9.58 -3.10 9.75
C LEU A 152 -9.91 -1.63 9.47
N VAL A 153 -9.17 -0.73 10.12
CA VAL A 153 -9.32 0.72 9.97
C VAL A 153 -7.99 1.37 9.59
N GLY A 154 -8.06 2.55 8.97
CA GLY A 154 -6.86 3.35 8.73
C GLY A 154 -6.20 3.79 10.03
N HIS A 155 -4.88 3.75 10.08
CA HIS A 155 -4.13 4.30 11.21
C HIS A 155 -4.18 5.84 11.21
N SER A 156 -4.74 6.41 12.28
CA SER A 156 -4.51 7.81 12.61
C SER A 156 -3.18 7.90 13.33
N ASN A 157 -2.45 9.01 13.20
CA ASN A 157 -1.18 9.26 13.91
C ASN A 157 -1.30 9.23 15.46
N SER A 158 -2.44 8.76 15.99
CA SER A 158 -2.67 8.40 17.38
C SER A 158 -2.10 7.02 17.71
N LEU A 159 -1.76 6.82 18.98
CA LEU A 159 -1.16 5.58 19.50
C LEU A 159 -2.15 4.43 19.68
N ASP A 160 -3.43 4.67 19.42
CA ASP A 160 -4.51 3.70 19.63
C ASP A 160 -4.59 2.77 18.42
N CYS A 161 -3.69 1.80 18.39
CA CYS A 161 -3.62 0.75 17.36
C CYS A 161 -4.74 -0.32 17.49
N CYS A 162 -5.48 -0.29 18.60
CA CYS A 162 -6.66 -1.10 18.87
C CYS A 162 -7.76 -0.17 19.37
N LEU A 163 -8.80 0.06 18.57
CA LEU A 163 -10.02 0.71 19.03
C LEU A 163 -10.94 -0.40 19.55
N GLY A 164 -11.65 -0.15 20.66
CA GLY A 164 -12.47 -1.14 21.38
C GLY A 164 -13.55 -1.85 20.55
N GLU A 165 -14.83 -1.70 20.90
CA GLU A 165 -15.93 -2.45 20.28
C GLU A 165 -16.01 -2.30 18.75
N LEU A 166 -16.51 -3.36 18.09
CA LEU A 166 -16.96 -3.33 16.70
C LEU A 166 -17.91 -2.13 16.50
N ASP A 167 -17.77 -1.41 15.39
CA ASP A 167 -18.55 -0.21 15.01
C ASP A 167 -18.20 1.12 15.72
N ALA A 168 -17.07 1.20 16.45
CA ALA A 168 -16.54 2.49 16.85
C ALA A 168 -16.26 3.35 15.60
N SER A 169 -17.10 4.35 15.36
CA SER A 169 -16.97 5.35 14.30
C SER A 169 -15.57 5.96 14.35
N ALA A 170 -14.66 5.43 13.51
CA ALA A 170 -13.36 6.03 13.29
C ALA A 170 -13.61 7.39 12.63
N ASN A 171 -13.57 8.45 13.43
CA ASN A 171 -13.69 9.81 12.96
C ASN A 171 -12.68 10.05 11.82
N GLY A 172 -13.19 10.13 10.59
CA GLY A 172 -12.57 10.85 9.48
C GLY A 172 -11.53 10.14 8.62
N GLN A 173 -11.02 8.95 8.97
CA GLN A 173 -9.94 8.32 8.18
C GLN A 173 -10.40 7.16 7.33
N THR A 174 -10.38 7.43 6.03
CA THR A 174 -10.96 6.57 5.00
C THR A 174 -9.89 5.86 4.19
N LYS A 175 -8.64 5.79 4.66
CA LYS A 175 -7.49 5.30 3.89
C LYS A 175 -6.76 4.21 4.66
N ILE A 176 -6.41 3.13 3.98
CA ILE A 176 -5.52 2.07 4.47
C ILE A 176 -4.26 2.06 3.61
N PHE A 177 -3.10 1.89 4.26
CA PHE A 177 -1.81 1.77 3.59
C PHE A 177 -1.24 0.36 3.78
N ILE A 178 -0.78 -0.22 2.67
CA ILE A 178 -0.13 -1.52 2.62
C ILE A 178 1.26 -1.29 2.06
N SER A 179 2.21 -1.09 2.97
CA SER A 179 3.62 -0.96 2.62
C SER A 179 4.24 -2.32 2.33
N GLY A 180 5.28 -2.33 1.51
CA GLY A 180 6.09 -3.52 1.36
C GLY A 180 6.80 -3.96 2.65
N CYS A 181 7.20 -5.23 2.71
CA CYS A 181 7.97 -5.79 3.82
C CYS A 181 9.11 -6.69 3.32
N SER A 182 9.98 -7.14 4.23
CA SER A 182 11.06 -8.07 3.88
C SER A 182 10.53 -9.41 3.33
N GLU A 183 11.37 -10.15 2.61
CA GLU A 183 11.04 -11.50 2.11
C GLU A 183 10.55 -12.42 3.24
N GLU A 184 11.30 -12.44 4.34
CA GLU A 184 10.99 -13.17 5.57
C GLU A 184 9.62 -12.80 6.19
N GLU A 185 9.29 -11.52 6.20
CA GLU A 185 7.99 -11.01 6.65
C GLU A 185 6.87 -11.41 5.68
N THR A 186 7.15 -11.38 4.38
CA THR A 186 6.20 -11.75 3.33
C THR A 186 5.83 -13.24 3.41
N GLU A 187 6.80 -14.13 3.62
CA GLU A 187 6.53 -15.56 3.85
C GLU A 187 5.62 -15.78 5.06
N GLN A 188 5.87 -15.07 6.16
CA GLN A 188 5.05 -15.15 7.37
C GLN A 188 3.62 -14.64 7.12
N ILE A 189 3.48 -13.53 6.39
CA ILE A 189 2.17 -13.00 5.97
C ILE A 189 1.40 -14.07 5.19
N TYR A 190 2.04 -14.69 4.20
CA TYR A 190 1.40 -15.68 3.32
C TYR A 190 1.01 -16.95 4.08
N SER A 191 1.83 -17.38 5.04
CA SER A 191 1.50 -18.47 5.95
C SER A 191 0.22 -18.17 6.74
N ASN A 192 0.11 -16.97 7.32
CA ASN A 192 -1.08 -16.55 8.05
C ASN A 192 -2.32 -16.39 7.15
N ILE A 193 -2.18 -15.81 5.94
CA ILE A 193 -3.30 -15.65 5.00
C ILE A 193 -3.99 -16.99 4.69
N ARG A 194 -3.23 -18.09 4.67
CA ARG A 194 -3.77 -19.44 4.38
C ARG A 194 -4.60 -20.00 5.51
N THR A 195 -4.31 -19.62 6.75
CA THR A 195 -5.00 -20.13 7.93
C THR A 195 -6.19 -19.25 8.32
N ILE A 196 -6.15 -17.96 7.98
CA ILE A 196 -7.21 -17.02 8.29
C ILE A 196 -8.48 -17.33 7.47
N PRO A 197 -9.67 -17.41 8.09
CA PRO A 197 -10.91 -17.64 7.38
C PRO A 197 -11.21 -16.53 6.37
N LYS A 198 -11.76 -16.88 5.21
CA LYS A 198 -12.23 -15.91 4.21
C LYS A 198 -13.34 -15.03 4.77
N LYS A 199 -13.45 -13.78 4.30
CA LYS A 199 -14.46 -12.80 4.75
C LYS A 199 -14.54 -12.64 6.29
N SER A 200 -13.41 -12.81 6.98
CA SER A 200 -13.30 -12.63 8.44
C SER A 200 -12.92 -11.20 8.84
N ILE A 201 -12.49 -10.38 7.86
CA ILE A 201 -11.98 -9.03 8.08
C ILE A 201 -12.92 -8.04 7.42
N GLN A 202 -13.62 -7.24 8.21
CA GLN A 202 -14.39 -6.11 7.70
C GLN A 202 -13.44 -4.94 7.45
N VAL A 203 -13.39 -4.42 6.22
CA VAL A 203 -12.53 -3.28 5.88
C VAL A 203 -13.35 -2.00 5.84
N ASN A 204 -13.08 -1.08 6.76
CA ASN A 204 -13.77 0.20 6.87
C ASN A 204 -12.90 1.33 6.28
N ALA A 205 -12.68 1.29 4.97
CA ALA A 205 -11.92 2.31 4.25
C ALA A 205 -12.57 2.64 2.89
N LYS A 206 -12.45 3.90 2.46
CA LYS A 206 -12.83 4.34 1.10
C LYS A 206 -11.69 4.17 0.11
N GLU A 207 -10.44 4.19 0.58
CA GLU A 207 -9.23 4.11 -0.23
C GLU A 207 -8.27 3.07 0.34
N ILE A 208 -7.62 2.31 -0.53
CA ILE A 208 -6.50 1.44 -0.18
C ILE A 208 -5.31 1.81 -1.07
N HIS A 209 -4.20 2.15 -0.43
CA HIS A 209 -2.93 2.49 -1.04
C HIS A 209 -1.98 1.31 -0.82
N ALA A 210 -1.39 0.78 -1.89
CA ALA A 210 -0.44 -0.33 -1.81
C ALA A 210 0.80 -0.01 -2.64
N GLU A 211 1.97 -0.19 -2.01
CA GLU A 211 3.27 0.19 -2.58
C GLU A 211 4.26 -0.98 -2.56
N GLY A 212 5.11 -1.10 -3.58
CA GLY A 212 6.14 -2.13 -3.67
C GLY A 212 5.54 -3.54 -3.67
N ASN A 213 6.06 -4.45 -2.85
CA ASN A 213 5.43 -5.77 -2.67
C ASN A 213 4.12 -5.76 -1.86
N GLY A 214 3.75 -4.61 -1.27
CA GLY A 214 2.45 -4.39 -0.65
C GLY A 214 1.28 -4.63 -1.62
N VAL A 215 1.50 -4.40 -2.93
CA VAL A 215 0.50 -4.72 -3.96
C VAL A 215 0.23 -6.23 -4.03
N TYR A 216 1.27 -7.08 -3.96
CA TYR A 216 1.07 -8.53 -3.95
C TYR A 216 0.40 -9.00 -2.66
N ILE A 217 0.78 -8.43 -1.51
CA ILE A 217 0.13 -8.69 -0.22
C ILE A 217 -1.36 -8.37 -0.31
N LEU A 218 -1.73 -7.22 -0.89
CA LEU A 218 -3.12 -6.84 -1.13
C LEU A 218 -3.85 -7.88 -2.00
N LEU A 219 -3.25 -8.29 -3.13
CA LEU A 219 -3.85 -9.29 -4.02
C LEU A 219 -4.13 -10.62 -3.31
N LYS A 220 -3.25 -11.05 -2.40
CA LYS A 220 -3.41 -12.31 -1.65
C LYS A 220 -4.34 -12.19 -0.45
N THR A 221 -4.34 -11.05 0.24
CA THR A 221 -5.20 -10.80 1.41
C THR A 221 -6.65 -10.51 1.01
N TRP A 222 -6.93 -10.18 -0.25
CA TRP A 222 -8.27 -9.77 -0.69
C TRP A 222 -9.39 -10.75 -0.31
N ALA A 223 -9.15 -12.06 -0.42
CA ALA A 223 -10.15 -13.07 -0.07
C ALA A 223 -10.54 -13.08 1.42
N LEU A 224 -9.73 -12.47 2.28
CA LEU A 224 -10.01 -12.32 3.71
C LEU A 224 -10.99 -11.18 3.99
N PHE A 225 -11.12 -10.21 3.08
CA PHE A 225 -11.93 -9.02 3.26
C PHE A 225 -13.41 -9.30 2.96
N ASP A 226 -14.29 -8.75 3.79
CA ASP A 226 -15.74 -8.85 3.64
C ASP A 226 -16.35 -7.52 3.16
N GLY A 227 -17.11 -7.57 2.06
CA GLY A 227 -18.03 -6.52 1.63
C GLY A 227 -17.44 -5.15 1.25
N CYS A 228 -16.12 -5.01 1.06
CA CYS A 228 -15.51 -3.70 0.76
C CYS A 228 -15.42 -3.40 -0.75
N SER A 229 -15.63 -2.13 -1.11
CA SER A 229 -15.47 -1.61 -2.49
C SER A 229 -14.70 -0.28 -2.49
N PRO A 230 -13.44 -0.26 -2.02
CA PRO A 230 -12.65 0.97 -1.96
C PRO A 230 -12.08 1.34 -3.33
N HIS A 231 -11.60 2.58 -3.44
CA HIS A 231 -10.73 3.00 -4.52
C HIS A 231 -9.28 2.57 -4.26
N PHE A 232 -8.64 1.98 -5.26
CA PHE A 232 -7.25 1.51 -5.14
C PHE A 232 -6.26 2.47 -5.77
N PHE A 233 -5.12 2.63 -5.08
CA PHE A 233 -3.93 3.32 -5.55
C PHE A 233 -2.79 2.33 -5.45
N LEU A 234 -2.29 1.88 -6.60
CA LEU A 234 -1.32 0.80 -6.68
C LEU A 234 -0.04 1.29 -7.33
N GLU A 235 1.08 1.18 -6.61
CA GLU A 235 2.40 1.53 -7.11
C GLU A 235 3.38 0.37 -6.87
N SER A 236 4.03 -0.12 -7.91
CA SER A 236 5.04 -1.16 -7.72
C SER A 236 6.14 -1.11 -8.78
N SER A 237 7.36 -1.33 -8.31
CA SER A 237 8.55 -1.64 -9.11
C SER A 237 9.05 -3.06 -8.89
N GLU A 238 8.44 -3.79 -7.96
CA GLU A 238 8.94 -5.05 -7.43
C GLU A 238 8.37 -6.24 -8.19
N ARG A 239 9.19 -7.27 -8.38
CA ARG A 239 8.76 -8.54 -8.95
C ARG A 239 7.88 -9.30 -7.98
N GLU A 240 6.95 -10.13 -8.48
CA GLU A 240 6.26 -11.07 -7.60
C GLU A 240 7.33 -11.97 -6.96
N PRO A 241 7.34 -12.08 -5.63
CA PRO A 241 8.27 -12.99 -4.98
C PRO A 241 8.04 -14.44 -5.46
N ILE A 242 9.07 -15.04 -6.05
CA ILE A 242 9.04 -16.42 -6.56
C ILE A 242 9.35 -17.36 -5.40
N TRP A 243 8.37 -18.16 -4.97
CA TRP A 243 8.57 -19.15 -3.90
C TRP A 243 8.48 -20.58 -4.45
N GLU A 244 9.60 -21.29 -4.49
CA GLU A 244 9.65 -22.73 -4.77
C GLU A 244 9.08 -23.52 -3.57
N GLY A 245 8.12 -24.40 -3.84
CA GLY A 245 7.59 -25.35 -2.83
C GLY A 245 6.17 -25.09 -2.32
N LEU A 246 5.49 -24.06 -2.84
CA LEU A 246 4.09 -23.82 -2.53
C LEU A 246 3.24 -24.17 -3.75
N PRO A 247 2.16 -24.96 -3.61
CA PRO A 247 1.25 -25.16 -4.73
C PRO A 247 0.84 -23.78 -5.21
N ARG A 248 0.85 -23.59 -6.54
CA ARG A 248 -0.06 -22.61 -7.16
C ARG A 248 -1.38 -22.80 -6.43
N LEU A 249 -1.99 -21.71 -5.96
CA LEU A 249 -3.35 -21.78 -5.44
C LEU A 249 -4.26 -22.10 -6.63
N GLU A 250 -4.16 -23.31 -7.17
CA GLU A 250 -5.10 -23.92 -8.09
C GLU A 250 -6.37 -24.01 -7.27
N SER A 251 -7.28 -23.14 -7.66
CA SER A 251 -8.46 -22.85 -6.88
C SER A 251 -9.43 -24.01 -7.03
N HIS A 252 -9.23 -25.08 -6.28
CA HIS A 252 -10.22 -26.13 -6.16
C HIS A 252 -11.52 -25.53 -5.59
N GLU A 253 -12.55 -25.82 -6.36
CA GLU A 253 -13.97 -26.00 -6.06
C GLU A 253 -14.31 -26.03 -4.57
N GLU A 254 -15.37 -25.31 -4.19
CA GLU A 254 -16.54 -25.95 -3.59
C GLU A 254 -17.73 -24.99 -3.57
N ASN A 255 -18.89 -25.62 -3.71
CA ASN A 255 -20.20 -25.08 -4.02
C ASN A 255 -20.79 -24.23 -2.89
N GLU A 256 -21.62 -23.26 -3.25
CA GLU A 256 -22.99 -23.17 -2.74
C GLU A 256 -23.82 -22.25 -3.66
N THR A 257 -24.77 -22.89 -4.34
CA THR A 257 -25.86 -22.33 -5.12
C THR A 257 -26.97 -21.83 -4.20
N GLU A 258 -27.48 -20.62 -4.43
CA GLU A 258 -28.92 -20.36 -4.32
C GLU A 258 -29.39 -19.49 -5.49
N GLU A 259 -30.50 -19.96 -6.05
CA GLU A 259 -31.13 -19.59 -7.31
C GLU A 259 -31.77 -18.19 -7.30
N LEU A 260 -31.80 -17.54 -8.47
CA LEU A 260 -33.05 -17.12 -9.10
C LEU A 260 -32.87 -17.20 -10.64
N GLY A 261 -33.54 -18.17 -11.26
CA GLY A 261 -33.72 -18.27 -12.72
C GLY A 261 -34.66 -17.18 -13.26
N LEU A 262 -34.98 -17.02 -14.54
CA LEU A 262 -34.86 -17.75 -15.82
C LEU A 262 -34.87 -16.62 -16.90
N SER A 263 -34.29 -16.73 -18.09
CA SER A 263 -34.81 -17.57 -19.19
C SER A 263 -33.77 -17.84 -20.28
N ALA A 264 -33.85 -19.04 -20.83
CA ALA A 264 -33.03 -19.55 -21.91
C ALA A 264 -33.47 -19.04 -23.29
N ASP A 265 -32.50 -18.64 -24.12
CA ASP A 265 -32.47 -18.99 -25.54
C ASP A 265 -31.01 -19.25 -25.95
N GLY A 266 -30.83 -20.12 -26.94
CA GLY A 266 -29.62 -20.90 -27.18
C GLY A 266 -28.46 -20.13 -27.82
N THR A 267 -27.36 -20.06 -27.08
CA THR A 267 -25.97 -20.15 -27.57
C THR A 267 -25.12 -20.63 -26.40
N GLY A 268 -25.29 -21.89 -26.02
CA GLY A 268 -24.58 -22.51 -24.92
C GLY A 268 -23.48 -23.39 -25.47
N GLU A 269 -22.27 -22.85 -25.60
CA GLU A 269 -20.99 -23.59 -25.56
C GLU A 269 -19.85 -22.54 -25.56
N VAL A 270 -19.01 -22.57 -24.50
CA VAL A 270 -17.74 -21.83 -24.25
C VAL A 270 -17.73 -20.67 -23.23
N GLU A 271 -18.82 -20.00 -22.85
CA GLU A 271 -18.70 -18.80 -21.97
C GLU A 271 -18.93 -18.97 -20.44
N LYS A 272 -18.94 -20.19 -19.88
CA LYS A 272 -19.39 -20.40 -18.48
C LYS A 272 -18.40 -21.01 -17.48
N ALA A 273 -17.13 -21.20 -17.83
CA ALA A 273 -16.10 -21.60 -16.86
C ALA A 273 -15.08 -20.46 -16.67
N GLU A 274 -14.63 -20.22 -15.44
CA GLU A 274 -13.50 -19.34 -15.01
C GLU A 274 -13.76 -17.89 -14.57
N ARG A 275 -14.92 -17.26 -14.75
CA ARG A 275 -15.08 -15.83 -14.39
C ARG A 275 -15.23 -15.50 -12.88
N ASN A 276 -15.30 -16.49 -11.99
CA ASN A 276 -15.55 -16.28 -10.56
C ASN A 276 -14.34 -16.68 -9.70
N LYS A 277 -13.47 -15.71 -9.34
CA LYS A 277 -12.58 -15.70 -8.15
C LYS A 277 -11.62 -14.49 -8.08
N ILE A 278 -11.39 -13.77 -9.19
CA ILE A 278 -10.55 -12.56 -9.19
C ILE A 278 -11.43 -11.34 -8.91
N PRO A 279 -11.09 -10.51 -7.92
CA PRO A 279 -11.89 -9.32 -7.62
C PRO A 279 -11.89 -8.31 -8.76
N LEU A 280 -13.05 -7.66 -8.93
CA LEU A 280 -13.21 -6.52 -9.80
C LEU A 280 -12.75 -5.26 -9.05
N TRP A 281 -11.59 -4.74 -9.42
CA TRP A 281 -10.97 -3.61 -8.74
C TRP A 281 -11.51 -2.28 -9.28
N LYS A 282 -11.80 -1.34 -8.36
CA LYS A 282 -12.03 0.08 -8.67
C LYS A 282 -10.71 0.86 -8.52
N VAL A 283 -9.81 0.70 -9.48
CA VAL A 283 -8.48 1.31 -9.43
C VAL A 283 -8.54 2.75 -9.94
N LYS A 284 -8.17 3.69 -9.07
CA LYS A 284 -8.14 5.12 -9.36
C LYS A 284 -6.79 5.53 -9.96
N GLU A 285 -5.70 5.01 -9.40
CA GLU A 285 -4.33 5.19 -9.92
C GLU A 285 -3.58 3.86 -9.98
N LEU A 286 -2.94 3.59 -11.12
CA LEU A 286 -2.07 2.44 -11.33
C LEU A 286 -0.72 2.92 -11.89
N LYS A 287 0.36 2.72 -11.13
CA LYS A 287 1.73 3.07 -11.50
C LYS A 287 2.61 1.82 -11.41
N LEU A 288 2.93 1.22 -12.54
CA LEU A 288 3.75 0.01 -12.60
C LEU A 288 5.04 0.32 -13.35
N THR A 289 6.16 -0.04 -12.73
CA THR A 289 7.49 0.15 -13.33
C THR A 289 8.27 -1.16 -13.26
N GLY A 290 9.17 -1.39 -14.22
CA GLY A 290 10.01 -2.59 -14.24
C GLY A 290 9.21 -3.88 -14.04
N TYR A 291 9.66 -4.73 -13.12
CA TYR A 291 9.00 -6.01 -12.81
C TYR A 291 7.59 -5.87 -12.19
N GLY A 292 7.21 -4.69 -11.70
CA GLY A 292 5.84 -4.43 -11.24
C GLY A 292 4.80 -4.60 -12.35
N LEU A 293 5.20 -4.52 -13.63
CA LEU A 293 4.32 -4.75 -14.78
C LEU A 293 3.73 -6.17 -14.82
N GLU A 294 4.41 -7.17 -14.23
CA GLU A 294 3.90 -8.55 -14.13
C GLU A 294 2.58 -8.65 -13.31
N ILE A 295 2.21 -7.59 -12.59
CA ILE A 295 0.93 -7.49 -11.87
C ILE A 295 -0.24 -7.26 -12.84
N LEU A 296 0.02 -6.60 -13.97
CA LEU A 296 -1.03 -6.07 -14.82
C LEU A 296 -2.04 -7.14 -15.30
N PRO A 297 -1.64 -8.33 -15.79
CA PRO A 297 -2.58 -9.37 -16.19
C PRO A 297 -3.41 -9.96 -15.02
N LYS A 298 -2.94 -9.77 -13.78
CA LYS A 298 -3.60 -10.29 -12.56
C LYS A 298 -4.70 -9.34 -12.06
N LEU A 299 -4.71 -8.08 -12.53
CA LEU A 299 -5.72 -7.10 -12.19
C LEU A 299 -6.91 -7.22 -13.15
N ARG A 300 -8.11 -7.47 -12.59
CA ARG A 300 -9.37 -7.35 -13.33
C ARG A 300 -10.13 -6.13 -12.88
N PHE A 301 -10.36 -5.19 -13.78
CA PHE A 301 -11.03 -3.95 -13.44
C PHE A 301 -12.54 -4.10 -13.54
N HIS A 302 -13.28 -3.37 -12.70
CA HIS A 302 -14.73 -3.29 -12.82
C HIS A 302 -15.10 -2.64 -14.17
N ASN A 303 -16.19 -3.06 -14.82
CA ASN A 303 -16.60 -2.49 -16.12
C ASN A 303 -16.86 -0.97 -16.03
N GLU A 304 -17.36 -0.52 -14.90
CA GLU A 304 -17.61 0.91 -14.60
C GLU A 304 -16.37 1.63 -14.04
N ASN A 305 -15.19 1.01 -14.06
CA ASN A 305 -13.98 1.63 -13.55
C ASN A 305 -13.61 2.85 -14.41
N VAL A 306 -13.47 4.00 -13.75
CA VAL A 306 -12.97 5.24 -14.33
C VAL A 306 -11.64 5.55 -13.65
N MET A 307 -10.55 5.10 -14.25
CA MET A 307 -9.19 5.29 -13.77
C MET A 307 -8.72 6.71 -14.09
N GLU A 308 -8.15 7.40 -13.09
CA GLU A 308 -7.61 8.74 -13.27
C GLU A 308 -6.23 8.71 -13.93
N VAL A 309 -5.37 7.76 -13.52
CA VAL A 309 -3.99 7.65 -14.00
C VAL A 309 -3.61 6.19 -14.23
N LEU A 310 -3.14 5.90 -15.44
CA LEU A 310 -2.39 4.70 -15.80
C LEU A 310 -0.96 5.12 -16.19
N SER A 311 0.04 4.67 -15.46
CA SER A 311 1.45 4.91 -15.74
C SER A 311 2.21 3.60 -15.81
N LEU A 312 2.78 3.27 -16.97
CA LEU A 312 3.54 2.05 -17.22
C LEU A 312 4.95 2.41 -17.70
N SER A 313 5.99 1.86 -17.08
CA SER A 313 7.38 2.14 -17.49
C SER A 313 8.24 0.88 -17.44
N ALA A 314 9.03 0.62 -18.48
CA ALA A 314 10.03 -0.44 -18.47
C ALA A 314 11.30 0.01 -19.16
N GLY A 315 12.43 -0.08 -18.44
CA GLY A 315 13.76 0.19 -19.00
C GLY A 315 14.40 -1.01 -19.70
N GLU A 316 13.83 -2.20 -19.55
CA GLU A 316 14.38 -3.44 -20.12
C GLU A 316 13.25 -4.33 -20.64
N ALA A 317 13.51 -5.09 -21.71
CA ALA A 317 12.54 -5.98 -22.34
C ALA A 317 12.08 -7.11 -21.41
N GLU A 318 12.93 -7.54 -20.47
CA GLU A 318 12.57 -8.62 -19.53
C GLU A 318 11.39 -8.27 -18.62
N HIS A 319 11.24 -6.99 -18.28
CA HIS A 319 10.16 -6.47 -17.42
C HIS A 319 8.75 -6.68 -17.98
N ILE A 320 8.61 -6.81 -19.30
CA ILE A 320 7.30 -6.93 -19.97
C ILE A 320 6.98 -8.36 -20.41
N THR A 321 7.92 -9.30 -20.23
CA THR A 321 7.83 -10.66 -20.77
C THR A 321 6.57 -11.40 -20.34
N GLU A 322 6.16 -11.26 -19.08
CA GLU A 322 4.93 -11.88 -18.58
C GLU A 322 3.68 -11.29 -19.22
N VAL A 323 3.63 -9.95 -19.36
CA VAL A 323 2.50 -9.24 -19.94
C VAL A 323 2.34 -9.55 -21.42
N LEU A 324 3.45 -9.73 -22.14
CA LEU A 324 3.41 -10.06 -23.57
C LEU A 324 2.88 -11.46 -23.89
N LYS A 325 2.77 -12.36 -22.89
CA LYS A 325 2.12 -13.68 -23.04
C LYS A 325 0.61 -13.57 -23.20
N GLU A 326 0.02 -12.47 -22.75
CA GLU A 326 -1.40 -12.20 -22.89
C GLU A 326 -1.80 -12.04 -24.36
N ASP A 327 -3.06 -12.34 -24.66
CA ASP A 327 -3.63 -12.11 -25.98
C ASP A 327 -3.82 -10.61 -26.26
N ARG A 328 -4.08 -10.24 -27.52
CA ARG A 328 -4.40 -8.85 -27.85
C ARG A 328 -5.72 -8.45 -27.20
N GLU A 329 -5.78 -7.23 -26.69
CA GLU A 329 -6.97 -6.65 -26.08
C GLU A 329 -7.57 -7.49 -24.91
N SER A 330 -6.77 -8.34 -24.26
CA SER A 330 -7.25 -9.19 -23.15
C SER A 330 -7.28 -8.45 -21.81
N ILE A 331 -6.47 -7.40 -21.63
CA ILE A 331 -6.37 -6.64 -20.38
C ILE A 331 -7.38 -5.49 -20.41
N LEU A 332 -8.56 -5.72 -19.83
CA LEU A 332 -9.69 -4.79 -19.81
C LEU A 332 -9.45 -3.63 -18.84
N MET A 333 -9.06 -2.46 -19.33
CA MET A 333 -8.73 -1.30 -18.49
C MET A 333 -9.96 -0.47 -18.04
N GLY A 334 -11.08 -0.59 -18.77
CA GLY A 334 -12.25 0.28 -18.57
C GLY A 334 -12.01 1.68 -19.16
N LYS A 335 -12.51 2.72 -18.50
CA LYS A 335 -12.29 4.13 -18.88
C LYS A 335 -11.05 4.66 -18.16
N VAL A 336 -10.17 5.38 -18.87
CA VAL A 336 -8.91 5.93 -18.35
C VAL A 336 -8.74 7.37 -18.82
N ARG A 337 -8.55 8.29 -17.86
CA ARG A 337 -8.40 9.74 -18.15
C ARG A 337 -7.00 10.10 -18.63
N LYS A 338 -5.97 9.58 -17.97
CA LYS A 338 -4.56 9.88 -18.30
C LYS A 338 -3.77 8.60 -18.44
N VAL A 339 -3.08 8.45 -19.56
CA VAL A 339 -2.22 7.31 -19.86
C VAL A 339 -0.81 7.80 -20.16
N GLY A 340 0.18 7.29 -19.43
CA GLY A 340 1.60 7.49 -19.70
C GLY A 340 2.31 6.15 -19.84
N ILE A 341 2.99 5.94 -20.96
CA ILE A 341 3.72 4.70 -21.24
C ILE A 341 5.13 5.02 -21.71
N VAL A 342 6.12 4.45 -21.03
CA VAL A 342 7.54 4.81 -21.19
C VAL A 342 8.40 3.57 -21.45
N GLY A 343 9.34 3.68 -22.39
CA GLY A 343 10.31 2.64 -22.72
C GLY A 343 9.66 1.39 -23.31
N TYR A 344 10.19 0.22 -22.95
CA TYR A 344 9.68 -1.09 -23.40
C TYR A 344 8.20 -1.32 -23.04
N ALA A 345 7.64 -0.62 -22.04
CA ALA A 345 6.23 -0.75 -21.67
C ALA A 345 5.28 -0.37 -22.82
N ILE A 346 5.76 0.38 -23.81
CA ILE A 346 5.02 0.70 -25.03
C ILE A 346 4.57 -0.57 -25.77
N GLU A 347 5.35 -1.64 -25.75
CA GLU A 347 4.98 -2.90 -26.41
C GLU A 347 3.78 -3.60 -25.76
N ILE A 348 3.37 -3.18 -24.57
CA ILE A 348 2.17 -3.67 -23.88
C ILE A 348 0.89 -3.09 -24.51
N LEU A 349 0.95 -1.93 -25.19
CA LEU A 349 -0.22 -1.24 -25.73
C LEU A 349 -1.24 -2.14 -26.46
N PRO A 350 -0.84 -3.06 -27.38
CA PRO A 350 -1.78 -3.92 -28.10
C PRO A 350 -2.56 -4.91 -27.20
N ARG A 351 -2.18 -5.06 -25.94
CA ARG A 351 -2.78 -6.00 -24.98
C ARG A 351 -3.82 -5.29 -24.10
N LEU A 352 -3.76 -3.96 -24.07
CA LEU A 352 -4.68 -3.12 -23.32
C LEU A 352 -5.96 -2.92 -24.12
N ARG A 353 -7.11 -3.15 -23.48
CA ARG A 353 -8.42 -2.80 -24.03
C ARG A 353 -9.01 -1.63 -23.24
N ILE A 354 -8.95 -0.46 -23.87
CA ILE A 354 -9.60 0.75 -23.39
C ILE A 354 -11.04 0.74 -23.89
N HIS A 355 -11.98 1.17 -23.05
CA HIS A 355 -13.41 1.21 -23.39
C HIS A 355 -13.67 2.08 -24.63
N GLU A 356 -14.63 1.70 -25.48
CA GLU A 356 -14.93 2.38 -26.76
C GLU A 356 -15.33 3.85 -26.56
N GLU A 357 -16.16 4.12 -25.55
CA GLU A 357 -16.56 5.46 -25.12
C GLU A 357 -15.51 6.22 -24.28
N ASN A 358 -14.25 5.81 -24.29
CA ASN A 358 -13.24 6.48 -23.49
C ASN A 358 -12.85 7.85 -24.08
N GLU A 359 -12.98 8.89 -23.26
CA GLU A 359 -12.46 10.22 -23.53
C GLU A 359 -11.20 10.47 -22.70
N MET A 360 -10.04 10.24 -23.32
CA MET A 360 -8.74 10.43 -22.68
C MET A 360 -8.34 11.91 -22.72
N GLU A 361 -7.98 12.46 -21.56
CA GLU A 361 -7.48 13.83 -21.44
C GLU A 361 -6.05 13.93 -21.95
N VAL A 362 -5.20 12.99 -21.55
CA VAL A 362 -3.75 13.03 -21.82
C VAL A 362 -3.27 11.62 -22.19
N PHE A 363 -2.62 11.51 -23.35
CA PHE A 363 -1.92 10.31 -23.77
C PHE A 363 -0.43 10.61 -24.03
N ILE A 364 0.46 10.02 -23.23
CA ILE A 364 1.91 10.23 -23.32
C ILE A 364 2.59 8.92 -23.73
N LEU A 365 3.41 8.97 -24.78
CA LEU A 365 4.30 7.90 -25.20
C LEU A 365 5.74 8.40 -25.24
N TRP A 366 6.66 7.73 -24.56
CA TRP A 366 8.07 8.09 -24.53
C TRP A 366 8.95 6.90 -24.87
N ALA A 367 9.72 7.00 -25.95
CA ALA A 367 10.77 6.05 -26.28
C ALA A 367 12.05 6.80 -26.66
N ASP A 368 13.06 6.68 -25.81
CA ASP A 368 14.43 7.18 -26.00
C ASP A 368 15.28 6.28 -26.93
N GLU A 369 14.92 5.00 -27.08
CA GLU A 369 15.60 4.06 -27.97
C GLU A 369 14.66 3.42 -29.00
N ALA A 370 15.21 3.03 -30.16
CA ALA A 370 14.43 2.38 -31.20
C ALA A 370 13.98 0.96 -30.81
N GLU A 371 14.70 0.31 -29.90
CA GLU A 371 14.42 -1.04 -29.41
C GLU A 371 13.13 -1.09 -28.58
N HIS A 372 12.78 0.00 -27.88
CA HIS A 372 11.55 0.15 -27.10
C HIS A 372 10.25 -0.03 -27.90
N ILE A 373 10.34 0.01 -29.23
CA ILE A 373 9.18 -0.03 -30.13
C ILE A 373 9.34 -1.08 -31.24
N ALA A 374 10.33 -1.96 -31.15
CA ALA A 374 10.68 -2.84 -32.24
C ALA A 374 9.53 -3.81 -32.61
N GLU A 375 8.86 -4.39 -31.61
CA GLU A 375 7.77 -5.35 -31.85
C GLU A 375 6.47 -4.66 -32.26
N ILE A 376 6.14 -3.53 -31.62
CA ILE A 376 4.90 -2.80 -31.93
C ILE A 376 4.90 -2.25 -33.36
N LEU A 377 6.06 -1.94 -33.94
CA LEU A 377 6.15 -1.49 -35.33
C LEU A 377 5.83 -2.59 -36.36
N LYS A 378 5.90 -3.87 -35.98
CA LYS A 378 5.54 -5.01 -36.85
C LYS A 378 4.02 -5.20 -36.94
N THR A 379 3.24 -4.53 -36.09
CA THR A 379 1.78 -4.60 -36.12
C THR A 379 1.21 -3.89 -37.35
N GLU A 380 -0.02 -4.24 -37.73
CA GLU A 380 -0.73 -3.56 -38.80
C GLU A 380 -1.01 -2.09 -38.42
N ASN A 381 -1.12 -1.22 -39.43
CA ASN A 381 -1.48 0.17 -39.19
C ASN A 381 -2.92 0.24 -38.67
N ASN A 382 -3.21 1.23 -37.82
CA ASN A 382 -4.51 1.40 -37.17
C ASN A 382 -5.00 0.16 -36.39
N SER A 383 -4.09 -0.70 -35.89
CA SER A 383 -4.45 -1.92 -35.16
C SER A 383 -4.49 -1.76 -33.64
N ILE A 384 -4.19 -0.57 -33.12
CA ILE A 384 -4.15 -0.29 -31.68
C ILE A 384 -5.16 0.81 -31.37
N TRP A 385 -6.31 0.42 -30.82
CA TRP A 385 -7.36 1.37 -30.46
C TRP A 385 -7.05 2.15 -29.18
N VAL A 386 -7.12 3.48 -29.24
CA VAL A 386 -6.89 4.37 -28.07
C VAL A 386 -8.09 5.27 -27.72
N GLY A 387 -9.19 5.18 -28.47
CA GLY A 387 -10.40 5.96 -28.23
C GLY A 387 -10.28 7.43 -28.65
N LYS A 388 -10.94 8.33 -27.91
CA LYS A 388 -10.81 9.79 -28.07
C LYS A 388 -9.66 10.30 -27.21
N VAL A 389 -8.81 11.17 -27.73
CA VAL A 389 -7.62 11.73 -27.07
C VAL A 389 -7.60 13.24 -27.28
N ARG A 390 -7.74 14.00 -26.18
CA ARG A 390 -7.70 15.48 -26.22
C ARG A 390 -6.28 16.02 -26.38
N GLN A 391 -5.34 15.53 -25.56
CA GLN A 391 -3.94 15.94 -25.62
C GLN A 391 -3.05 14.72 -25.80
N MET A 392 -2.17 14.78 -26.79
CA MET A 392 -1.23 13.72 -27.08
C MET A 392 0.20 14.26 -27.08
N VAL A 393 1.07 13.57 -26.36
CA VAL A 393 2.50 13.89 -26.25
C VAL A 393 3.29 12.66 -26.67
N ILE A 394 4.13 12.79 -27.70
CA ILE A 394 5.00 11.71 -28.14
C ILE A 394 6.46 12.15 -28.13
N VAL A 395 7.33 11.41 -27.44
CA VAL A 395 8.73 11.76 -27.27
C VAL A 395 9.64 10.69 -27.87
N GLY A 396 10.64 11.14 -28.63
CA GLY A 396 11.69 10.35 -29.25
C GLY A 396 11.18 9.40 -30.33
N TYR A 397 11.68 8.16 -30.31
CA TYR A 397 11.35 7.12 -31.27
C TYR A 397 9.86 6.75 -31.29
N ALA A 398 9.11 7.03 -30.22
CA ALA A 398 7.69 6.70 -30.10
C ALA A 398 6.84 7.34 -31.20
N ILE A 399 7.33 8.40 -31.86
CA ILE A 399 6.64 9.03 -33.01
C ILE A 399 6.37 8.04 -34.15
N LYS A 400 7.22 7.01 -34.29
CA LYS A 400 7.06 5.95 -35.30
C LYS A 400 5.84 5.06 -35.04
N ILE A 401 5.25 5.08 -33.85
CA ILE A 401 4.06 4.30 -33.49
C ILE A 401 2.78 4.99 -33.94
N LEU A 402 2.80 6.30 -34.23
CA LEU A 402 1.60 7.05 -34.61
C LEU A 402 0.76 6.36 -35.71
N PRO A 403 1.33 5.79 -36.79
CA PRO A 403 0.56 5.06 -37.81
C PRO A 403 -0.09 3.73 -37.33
N LYS A 404 0.32 3.22 -36.17
CA LYS A 404 -0.22 1.99 -35.56
C LYS A 404 -1.46 2.26 -34.72
N LEU A 405 -1.61 3.49 -34.24
CA LEU A 405 -2.73 3.90 -33.40
C LEU A 405 -3.98 4.17 -34.24
N SER A 406 -5.12 3.78 -33.70
CA SER A 406 -6.45 4.06 -34.23
C SER A 406 -7.23 4.87 -33.21
N PHE A 407 -7.86 5.94 -33.68
CA PHE A 407 -8.64 6.87 -32.88
C PHE A 407 -10.12 6.75 -33.25
N HIS A 408 -10.98 7.17 -32.32
CA HIS A 408 -12.40 7.26 -32.58
C HIS A 408 -12.70 8.25 -33.74
N GLU A 409 -13.73 7.97 -34.54
CA GLU A 409 -14.08 8.80 -35.71
C GLU A 409 -14.36 10.26 -35.33
N GLU A 410 -15.04 10.45 -34.19
CA GLU A 410 -15.32 11.76 -33.57
C GLU A 410 -14.15 12.30 -32.70
N ASN A 411 -12.91 11.89 -32.95
CA ASN A 411 -11.78 12.37 -32.16
C ASN A 411 -11.41 13.82 -32.54
N GLU A 412 -11.61 14.74 -31.60
CA GLU A 412 -11.21 16.15 -31.71
C GLU A 412 -9.98 16.41 -30.83
N MET A 413 -8.78 16.14 -31.36
CA MET A 413 -7.54 16.38 -30.64
C MET A 413 -7.23 17.88 -30.56
N GLU A 414 -7.13 18.41 -29.33
CA GLU A 414 -6.86 19.82 -29.06
C GLU A 414 -5.36 20.13 -29.16
N VAL A 415 -4.52 19.24 -28.63
CA VAL A 415 -3.06 19.44 -28.55
C VAL A 415 -2.34 18.18 -29.00
N PHE A 416 -1.47 18.33 -29.98
CA PHE A 416 -0.50 17.31 -30.37
C PHE A 416 0.91 17.90 -30.22
N PHE A 417 1.69 17.37 -29.28
CA PHE A 417 3.07 17.75 -29.07
C PHE A 417 3.99 16.57 -29.33
N PHE A 418 5.08 16.80 -30.05
CA PHE A 418 6.12 15.79 -30.20
C PHE A 418 7.51 16.39 -30.06
N VAL A 419 8.42 15.58 -29.52
CA VAL A 419 9.85 15.88 -29.40
C VAL A 419 10.60 14.75 -30.07
N LEU A 420 11.55 15.08 -30.96
CA LEU A 420 12.33 14.10 -31.71
C LEU A 420 13.59 13.67 -30.97
#